data_AF-A0A0F3RIA4-F1
#
_entry.id   AF-A0A0F3RIA4-F1
#
_cell.length_a   1.000
_cell.length_b   1.000
_cell.length_c   1.000
_cell.angle_alpha   90.00
_cell.angle_beta   90.00
_cell.angle_gamma   90.00
#
_symmetry.space_group_name_H-M   'P 1'
#
loop_
_entity.id
_entity.type
_entity.pdbx_description
1 polymer ?
#
loop_
_entity_poly.entity_id
_entity_poly.type
_entity_poly.pdbx_seq_one_letter_code
_entity_poly.pdbx_strand_id
1 'polypeptide(L)'
;MLIFIYNGMFIGLLGTTLGVILGATFSYNIQTIKNYLERITGTKIFEAAIYFLYSLPSKVRAEDIILITSLSIILCFLATIYPSYRASKLNPVDALRYE
;
A
#
# COMPACT_ATOMS: atom_id res chain seq x y z
N MET A 1 -13.39 -5.01 22.46
CA MET A 1 -13.34 -4.15 21.25
C MET A 1 -12.02 -3.42 21.11
N LEU A 2 -11.58 -2.66 22.13
CA LEU A 2 -10.35 -1.85 22.11
C LEU A 2 -9.10 -2.61 21.67
N ILE A 3 -8.84 -3.81 22.20
CA ILE A 3 -7.66 -4.62 21.85
C ILE A 3 -7.62 -4.96 20.35
N PHE A 4 -8.77 -5.26 19.74
CA PHE A 4 -8.85 -5.55 18.31
C PHE A 4 -8.65 -4.29 17.45
N ILE A 5 -9.16 -3.15 17.90
CA ILE A 5 -8.93 -1.86 17.23
C ILE A 5 -7.45 -1.49 17.26
N TYR A 6 -6.77 -1.63 18.40
CA TYR A 6 -5.34 -1.35 18.52
C TYR A 6 -4.50 -2.24 17.62
N ASN A 7 -4.77 -3.54 17.57
CA ASN A 7 -4.08 -4.46 16.68
C ASN A 7 -4.31 -4.12 15.20
N GLY A 8 -5.56 -3.83 14.81
CA GLY A 8 -5.88 -3.42 13.44
C GLY A 8 -5.20 -2.11 13.04
N MET A 9 -5.20 -1.10 13.92
CA MET A 9 -4.47 0.14 13.70
C MET A 9 -2.97 -0.07 13.57
N PHE A 10 -2.37 -0.91 14.43
CA PHE A 10 -0.93 -1.18 14.40
C PHE A 10 -0.51 -1.85 13.08
N ILE A 11 -1.27 -2.86 12.64
CA ILE A 11 -1.05 -3.52 11.34
C ILE A 11 -1.26 -2.53 10.19
N GLY A 12 -2.31 -1.70 10.26
CA GLY A 12 -2.57 -0.65 9.28
C GLY A 12 -1.41 0.34 9.15
N LEU A 13 -0.91 0.83 10.27
CA LEU A 13 0.19 1.81 10.30
C LEU A 13 1.48 1.22 9.73
N LEU A 14 1.82 -0.02 10.11
CA LEU A 14 2.98 -0.73 9.57
C LEU A 14 2.82 -0.98 8.07
N GLY A 15 1.66 -1.45 7.63
CA GLY A 15 1.35 -1.70 6.23
C GLY A 15 1.45 -0.44 5.38
N THR A 16 0.86 0.68 5.82
CA THR A 16 0.93 1.96 5.11
C THR A 16 2.37 2.48 5.07
N THR A 17 3.12 2.41 6.18
CA THR A 17 4.52 2.87 6.23
C THR A 17 5.39 2.07 5.27
N LEU A 18 5.30 0.74 5.30
CA LEU A 18 6.04 -0.14 4.38
C LEU A 18 5.62 0.09 2.93
N GLY A 19 4.32 0.25 2.67
CA GLY A 19 3.79 0.52 1.34
C GLY A 19 4.29 1.85 0.76
N VAL A 20 4.33 2.91 1.57
CA VAL A 20 4.86 4.22 1.15
C VAL A 20 6.36 4.13 0.86
N ILE A 21 7.14 3.47 1.72
CA ILE A 21 8.58 3.29 1.48
C ILE A 21 8.82 2.52 0.19
N LEU A 22 8.18 1.35 0.04
CA LEU A 22 8.32 0.52 -1.16
C LEU A 22 7.85 1.25 -2.41
N GLY A 23 6.70 1.91 -2.35
CA GLY A 23 6.15 2.69 -3.46
C GLY A 23 7.06 3.85 -3.87
N ALA A 24 7.55 4.62 -2.91
CA ALA A 24 8.49 5.72 -3.17
C ALA A 24 9.80 5.20 -3.78
N THR A 25 10.40 4.16 -3.18
CA THR A 25 11.62 3.54 -3.72
C THR A 25 11.40 3.03 -5.14
N PHE A 26 10.26 2.40 -5.42
CA PHE A 26 9.91 1.92 -6.75
C PHE A 26 9.76 3.08 -7.75
N SER A 27 9.04 4.14 -7.37
CA SER A 27 8.86 5.32 -8.22
C SER A 27 10.18 6.03 -8.53
N TYR A 28 11.10 6.17 -7.56
CA TYR A 28 12.42 6.75 -7.80
C TYR A 28 13.30 5.87 -8.70
N ASN A 29 13.15 4.55 -8.63
CA ASN A 29 13.93 3.61 -9.43
C ASN A 29 13.26 3.20 -10.75
N ILE A 30 12.14 3.82 -11.14
CA ILE A 30 11.37 3.41 -12.33
C ILE A 30 12.20 3.44 -13.61
N GLN A 31 13.14 4.38 -13.73
CA GLN A 31 14.03 4.48 -14.89
C GLN A 31 15.02 3.32 -14.94
N THR A 32 15.57 2.92 -13.78
CA THR A 32 16.48 1.77 -13.67
C THR A 32 15.74 0.47 -13.99
N ILE A 33 14.51 0.31 -13.49
CA ILE A 33 13.65 -0.84 -13.76
C ILE A 33 13.32 -0.92 -15.25
N LYS A 34 12.93 0.21 -15.88
CA LYS A 34 12.72 0.30 -17.32
C LYS A 34 13.95 -0.16 -18.10
N ASN A 35 15.12 0.40 -17.81
CA ASN A 35 16.35 0.08 -18.52
C ASN A 35 16.75 -1.40 -18.37
N TYR A 36 16.50 -1.99 -17.20
CA TYR A 36 16.72 -3.42 -16.95
C TYR A 36 15.77 -4.29 -17.76
N LEU A 37 14.49 -3.89 -17.84
CA LEU A 37 13.47 -4.60 -18.62
C LEU A 37 13.76 -4.52 -20.12
N GLU A 38 14.17 -3.35 -20.63
CA GLU A 38 14.60 -3.18 -22.03
C GLU A 38 15.80 -4.08 -22.39
N ARG A 39 16.74 -4.28 -21.45
CA ARG A 39 17.87 -5.21 -21.66
C ARG A 39 17.46 -6.67 -21.77
N ILE A 40 16.44 -7.09 -21.02
CA ILE A 40 15.96 -8.48 -21.03
C ILE A 40 15.07 -8.73 -22.25
N THR A 41 14.17 -7.80 -22.55
CA THR A 41 13.19 -7.97 -23.63
C THR A 41 13.80 -7.67 -25.01
N GLY A 42 14.93 -6.96 -25.06
CA GLY A 42 15.61 -6.60 -26.32
C GLY A 42 14.84 -5.57 -27.17
N THR A 43 13.72 -5.04 -26.65
CA THR A 43 12.89 -4.03 -27.29
C THR A 43 12.97 -2.71 -26.52
N LYS A 44 13.01 -1.59 -27.24
CA LYS A 44 12.90 -0.26 -26.64
C LYS A 44 11.44 -0.03 -26.27
N ILE A 45 11.12 -0.21 -24.99
CA ILE A 45 9.74 -0.10 -24.47
C ILE A 45 9.19 1.31 -24.67
N PHE A 46 10.07 2.32 -24.64
CA PHE A 46 9.73 3.69 -25.03
C PHE A 46 10.74 4.20 -26.06
N GLU A 47 10.46 3.99 -27.34
CA GLU A 47 11.24 4.61 -28.42
C GLU A 47 11.03 6.13 -28.41
N ALA A 48 12.08 6.86 -28.03
CA ALA A 48 12.12 8.33 -28.04
C ALA A 48 11.78 8.93 -29.42
N ALA A 49 11.93 8.17 -30.51
CA ALA A 49 11.61 8.61 -31.87
C ALA A 49 10.11 8.67 -32.17
N ILE A 50 9.29 7.81 -31.53
CA ILE A 50 7.84 7.74 -31.76
C ILE A 50 7.09 8.52 -30.68
N TYR A 51 7.59 8.48 -29.44
CA TYR A 51 6.92 9.07 -28.28
C TYR A 51 7.51 10.41 -27.82
N PHE A 52 8.64 10.87 -28.38
CA PHE A 52 9.39 12.06 -27.92
C PHE A 52 9.70 12.07 -26.39
N LEU A 53 9.55 10.93 -25.72
CA LEU A 53 9.78 10.75 -24.29
C LEU A 53 11.22 10.25 -24.09
N TYR A 54 12.15 11.18 -23.93
CA TYR A 54 13.58 10.89 -23.66
C TYR A 54 13.82 10.29 -22.26
N SER A 55 12.91 10.52 -21.32
CA SER A 55 12.94 9.96 -19.96
C SER A 55 11.53 9.70 -19.49
N LEU A 56 11.34 8.73 -18.60
CA LEU A 56 10.06 8.56 -17.91
C LEU A 56 10.02 9.60 -16.77
N PRO A 57 9.21 10.67 -16.85
CA PRO A 57 9.19 11.68 -15.80
C PRO A 57 8.47 11.13 -14.58
N SER A 58 9.20 10.44 -13.70
CA SER A 58 8.70 10.00 -12.39
C SER A 58 8.57 11.21 -11.47
N LYS A 59 7.44 11.91 -11.56
CA LYS A 59 7.13 13.03 -10.68
C LYS A 59 6.44 12.51 -9.43
N VAL A 60 7.25 12.16 -8.43
CA VAL A 60 6.74 11.83 -7.09
C VAL A 60 6.38 13.14 -6.40
N ARG A 61 5.09 13.42 -6.23
CA ARG A 61 4.60 14.60 -5.50
C ARG A 61 4.33 14.23 -4.05
N ALA A 62 4.87 15.01 -3.12
CA ALA A 62 4.61 14.81 -1.69
C ALA A 62 3.11 14.92 -1.36
N GLU A 63 2.37 15.78 -2.09
CA GLU A 63 0.91 15.92 -2.00
C GLU A 63 0.19 14.58 -2.21
N ASP A 64 0.58 13.85 -3.26
CA ASP A 64 -0.03 12.55 -3.59
C ASP A 64 0.28 11.51 -2.51
N ILE A 65 1.51 11.50 -1.99
CA ILE A 65 1.91 10.59 -0.89
C ILE A 65 1.08 10.87 0.36
N ILE A 66 0.96 12.13 0.77
CA ILE A 66 0.20 12.53 1.96
C ILE A 66 -1.27 12.16 1.79
N LEU A 67 -1.86 12.44 0.63
CA LEU A 67 -3.25 12.11 0.33
C LEU A 67 -3.49 10.60 0.40
N ILE A 68 -2.68 9.80 -0.29
CA ILE A 68 -2.81 8.34 -0.30
C ILE A 68 -2.59 7.75 1.10
N THR A 69 -1.60 8.25 1.84
CA THR A 69 -1.30 7.82 3.22
C THR A 69 -2.48 8.09 4.14
N SER A 70 -3.03 9.31 4.11
CA SER A 70 -4.18 9.68 4.94
C SER A 70 -5.42 8.83 4.62
N LEU A 71 -5.68 8.60 3.34
CA LEU A 71 -6.81 7.83 2.86
C LEU A 71 -6.68 6.34 3.25
N SER A 72 -5.46 5.79 3.15
CA SER A 72 -5.13 4.43 3.58
C SER A 72 -5.38 4.24 5.08
N ILE A 73 -4.93 5.17 5.92
CA ILE A 73 -5.13 5.11 7.37
C ILE A 73 -6.62 5.18 7.73
N ILE A 74 -7.37 6.10 7.10
CA ILE A 74 -8.82 6.24 7.32
C ILE A 74 -9.54 4.95 6.93
N LEU A 75 -9.25 4.39 5.76
CA LEU A 75 -9.86 3.14 5.30
C LEU A 75 -9.52 1.97 6.22
N CYS A 76 -8.26 1.86 6.67
CA CYS A 76 -7.85 0.80 7.58
C CYS A 76 -8.57 0.91 8.93
N PHE A 77 -8.73 2.13 9.44
CA PHE A 77 -9.49 2.39 10.66
C PHE A 77 -10.96 1.98 10.48
N LEU A 78 -11.63 2.44 9.42
CA LEU A 78 -13.02 2.11 9.12
C LEU A 78 -13.22 0.60 8.95
N ALA A 79 -12.33 -0.07 8.22
CA ALA A 79 -12.36 -1.51 8.01
C ALA A 79 -12.18 -2.30 9.33
N THR A 80 -11.45 -1.75 10.31
CA THR A 80 -11.21 -2.41 11.60
C THR A 80 -12.42 -2.32 12.53
N ILE A 81 -13.28 -1.30 12.40
CA ILE A 81 -14.42 -1.09 13.31
C ILE A 81 -15.42 -2.25 13.26
N TYR A 82 -15.83 -2.68 12.07
CA TYR A 82 -16.82 -3.76 11.90
C TYR A 82 -16.39 -5.09 12.53
N PRO A 83 -15.21 -5.66 12.22
CA PRO A 83 -14.78 -6.92 12.82
C PRO A 83 -14.51 -6.77 14.32
N SER A 84 -13.98 -5.63 14.78
CA SER A 84 -13.74 -5.38 16.21
C SER A 84 -15.01 -5.37 17.04
N TYR A 85 -16.07 -4.76 16.49
CA TYR A 85 -17.38 -4.74 17.12
C TYR A 85 -17.97 -6.15 17.19
N ARG A 86 -17.96 -6.87 16.06
CA ARG A 86 -18.45 -8.26 15.99
C ARG A 86 -17.69 -9.18 16.94
N ALA A 87 -16.36 -9.09 17.00
CA ALA A 87 -15.52 -9.89 17.88
C ALA A 87 -15.79 -9.61 19.36
N SER A 88 -16.06 -8.35 19.72
CA SER A 88 -16.33 -7.96 21.11
C SER A 88 -17.67 -8.44 21.67
N LYS A 89 -18.59 -8.86 20.80
CA LYS A 89 -19.92 -9.36 21.18
C LYS A 89 -20.00 -10.89 21.24
N LEU A 90 -18.92 -11.61 20.91
CA LEU A 90 -18.88 -13.06 21.06
C LEU A 90 -18.79 -13.41 22.55
N ASN A 91 -19.79 -14.15 23.05
CA ASN A 91 -19.77 -14.65 24.42
C ASN A 91 -18.68 -15.73 24.55
N PRO A 92 -17.76 -15.60 25.54
CA PRO A 92 -16.68 -16.58 25.72
C PRO A 92 -17.18 -17.98 26.05
N VAL A 93 -18.38 -18.11 26.63
CA VAL A 93 -19.01 -19.40 26.98
C VAL A 93 -19.46 -20.17 25.74
N ASP A 94 -19.91 -19.50 24.68
CA ASP A 94 -20.27 -20.17 23.42
C ASP A 94 -19.04 -20.59 22.62
N ALA A 95 -17.90 -19.90 22.78
CA ALA A 95 -16.65 -20.27 22.13
C ALA A 95 -16.04 -21.57 22.68
N LEU A 96 -16.20 -21.82 23.99
CA LEU A 96 -15.73 -23.03 24.68
C LEU A 96 -16.69 -24.24 24.57
N ARG A 97 -17.96 -24.03 24.18
CA ARG A 97 -18.93 -25.14 23.98
C ARG A 97 -18.70 -25.93 22.68
N TYR A 98 -17.89 -25.40 21.77
CA TYR A 98 -17.55 -26.02 20.49
C TYR A 98 -16.09 -26.50 20.43
N GLU A 99 -15.37 -26.49 21.57
CA GLU A 99 -14.17 -27.30 21.78
C GLU A 99 -14.54 -28.69 22.32
#